data_AF-A0A8S1RRU5-F1
#
_entry.id   AF-A0A8S1RRU5-F1
#
_cell.length_a   1.000
_cell.length_b   1.000
_cell.length_c   1.000
_cell.angle_alpha   90.00
_cell.angle_beta   90.00
_cell.angle_gamma   90.00
#
_symmetry.space_group_name_H-M   'P 1'
#
loop_
_entity.id
_entity.type
_entity.pdbx_description
1 polymer ?
#
loop_
_entity_poly.entity_id
_entity_poly.type
_entity_poly.pdbx_seq_one_letter_code
_entity_poly.pdbx_strand_id
1 'polypeptide(L)' 'MQKACLTCSLLSNNFLSCDSSLHLSLICAQCQCFQSYYFNSLNKQCEQCNITCLECSNNNECTLCR' A
#
# COMPACT_ATOMS: atom_id res chain seq x y z
N MET A 1 12.60 9.25 -0.61
CA MET A 1 11.81 8.52 0.39
C MET A 1 11.34 7.23 -0.27
N GLN A 2 11.90 6.09 0.15
CA GLN A 2 11.84 4.80 -0.54
C GLN A 2 10.43 4.18 -0.47
N LYS A 3 9.73 4.13 -1.60
CA LYS A 3 8.62 3.19 -1.82
C LYS A 3 9.09 2.14 -2.82
N ALA A 4 9.04 0.87 -2.43
CA ALA A 4 9.48 -0.27 -3.21
C ALA A 4 8.90 -0.22 -4.63
N CYS A 5 9.76 0.02 -5.62
CA CYS A 5 9.42 0.14 -7.05
C CYS A 5 10.23 -0.91 -7.80
N LEU A 6 9.58 -1.88 -8.44
CA LEU A 6 10.25 -2.88 -9.29
C LEU A 6 10.62 -2.29 -10.66
N THR A 7 9.78 -1.39 -11.20
CA THR A 7 10.05 -0.64 -12.44
C THR A 7 9.45 0.75 -12.36
N CYS A 8 10.32 1.75 -12.24
CA CYS A 8 9.96 3.16 -12.28
C CYS A 8 10.31 3.72 -13.68
N SER A 9 9.31 4.22 -14.42
CA SER A 9 9.57 4.91 -15.69
C SER A 9 10.15 6.30 -15.42
N LEU A 10 11.44 6.49 -15.76
CA LEU A 10 12.27 7.66 -15.51
C LEU A 10 11.73 8.98 -16.12
N LEU A 11 10.63 8.93 -16.87
CA LEU A 11 10.03 10.07 -17.59
C LEU A 11 8.83 10.70 -16.88
N SER A 12 8.21 10.04 -15.89
CA SER A 12 6.97 10.58 -15.28
C SER A 12 6.71 10.17 -13.82
N ASN A 13 7.66 9.57 -13.11
CA ASN A 13 7.43 9.08 -11.73
C ASN A 13 6.19 8.16 -11.59
N ASN A 14 5.74 7.60 -12.71
CA ASN A 14 4.57 6.74 -12.79
C ASN A 14 5.05 5.30 -12.66
N PHE A 15 4.49 4.60 -11.67
CA PHE A 15 4.80 3.21 -11.39
C PHE A 15 4.15 2.35 -12.49
N LEU A 16 4.92 1.49 -13.20
CA LEU A 16 4.35 0.57 -14.21
C LEU A 16 3.74 -0.69 -13.60
N SER A 17 4.31 -1.13 -12.47
CA SER A 17 3.89 -2.31 -11.74
C SER A 17 4.36 -2.21 -10.28
N CYS A 18 3.56 -2.75 -9.37
CA CYS A 18 3.87 -2.79 -7.95
C CYS A 18 4.28 -4.20 -7.53
N ASP A 19 5.07 -4.32 -6.47
CA ASP A 19 5.40 -5.62 -5.90
C ASP A 19 4.16 -6.23 -5.23
N SER A 20 3.50 -7.16 -5.94
CA SER A 20 2.33 -7.86 -5.42
C SER A 20 2.65 -8.71 -4.18
N SER A 21 3.92 -9.10 -3.98
CA SER A 21 4.37 -9.85 -2.80
C SER A 21 4.30 -9.00 -1.52
N LEU A 22 4.30 -7.67 -1.68
CA LEU A 22 4.14 -6.70 -0.59
C LEU A 22 2.70 -6.23 -0.44
N HIS A 23 1.72 -6.91 -1.05
CA HIS A 23 0.30 -6.54 -1.02
C HIS A 23 0.05 -5.11 -1.55
N LEU A 24 0.83 -4.69 -2.55
CA LEU A 24 0.69 -3.40 -3.22
C LEU A 24 -0.14 -3.55 -4.51
N SER A 25 -1.06 -2.61 -4.71
CA SER A 25 -1.82 -2.41 -5.94
C SER A 25 -1.39 -1.11 -6.63
N LEU A 26 -1.43 -1.10 -7.95
CA LEU A 26 -1.17 0.09 -8.75
C LEU A 26 -2.46 0.92 -8.85
N ILE A 27 -2.53 2.01 -8.08
CA ILE A 27 -3.67 2.92 -8.05
C ILE A 27 -3.17 4.30 -8.46
N CYS A 28 -3.77 4.89 -9.50
CA CYS A 28 -3.39 6.22 -10.01
C CYS A 28 -1.88 6.36 -10.26
N ALA A 29 -1.29 5.33 -10.88
CA ALA A 29 0.14 5.25 -11.14
C ALA A 29 1.02 5.32 -9.87
N GLN A 30 0.50 4.99 -8.70
CA GLN A 30 1.24 4.88 -7.44
C GLN A 30 1.03 3.49 -6.81
N CYS A 31 2.07 2.95 -6.18
CA CYS A 31 1.93 1.74 -5.39
C CYS A 31 1.34 2.06 -4.02
N GLN A 32 0.10 1.61 -3.81
CA GLN A 32 -0.63 1.72 -2.55
C GLN A 32 -0.98 0.33 -2.06
N CYS A 33 -1.17 0.18 -0.74
CA CYS A 33 -1.60 -1.10 -0.18
C CYS A 33 -2.99 -1.48 -0.69
N PHE A 34 -3.28 -2.78 -0.77
CA PHE A 34 -4.64 -3.26 -1.04
C PHE A 34 -5.65 -2.70 -0.03
N GLN A 35 -6.92 -2.69 -0.42
CA GLN A 35 -8.00 -2.35 0.50
C GLN A 35 -7.98 -3.30 1.71
N SER A 36 -8.20 -2.76 2.90
CA SER A 36 -7.99 -3.46 4.18
C SER A 36 -6.53 -3.77 4.51
N TYR A 37 -5.57 -3.11 3.86
CA TYR A 37 -4.16 -3.11 4.22
C TYR A 37 -3.63 -1.68 4.37
N TYR A 38 -2.75 -1.47 5.34
CA TYR A 38 -2.07 -0.19 5.55
C TYR A 38 -0.56 -0.37 5.40
N PHE A 39 0.15 0.69 4.99
CA PHE A 39 1.60 0.62 4.85
C PHE A 39 2.25 0.75 6.23
N ASN A 40 2.79 -0.35 6.74
CA ASN A 40 3.57 -0.32 7.97
C ASN A 40 4.98 0.19 7.66
N SER A 41 5.29 1.43 8.08
CA SER A 41 6.60 2.06 7.86
C SER A 41 7.74 1.38 8.63
N LEU A 42 7.45 0.65 9.70
CA LEU A 42 8.44 -0.11 10.48
C LEU A 42 8.91 -1.34 9.70
N ASN A 43 7.96 -2.13 9.20
CA ASN A 43 8.24 -3.37 8.46
C ASN A 43 8.40 -3.14 6.95
N LYS A 44 8.18 -1.90 6.49
CA LYS A 44 8.24 -1.47 5.07
C LYS A 44 7.38 -2.32 4.14
N GLN A 45 6.25 -2.82 4.64
CA GLN A 45 5.31 -3.67 3.90
C GLN A 45 3.87 -3.30 4.23
N CYS A 46 2.93 -3.74 3.39
CA CYS A 46 1.51 -3.58 3.67
C CYS A 46 1.04 -4.67 4.63
N GLU A 47 0.46 -4.26 5.74
CA GLU A 47 -0.09 -5.15 6.76
C GLU A 47 -1.60 -5.05 6.80
N GLN A 48 -2.24 -6.17 7.10
CA GLN A 48 -3.69 -6.25 7.11
C GLN A 48 -4.25 -5.45 8.29
N CYS A 49 -5.28 -4.65 8.00
CA CYS A 49 -6.12 -4.02 9.00
C CYS A 49 -6.87 -5.06 9.83
N ASN A 50 -7.44 -4.63 10.96
CA ASN A 50 -8.39 -5.45 11.71
C ASN A 50 -9.53 -5.92 10.80
N ILE A 51 -10.02 -7.16 10.98
CA ILE A 51 -11.05 -7.75 10.13
C ILE A 51 -12.37 -6.97 10.13
N THR A 52 -12.64 -6.20 11.19
CA THR A 52 -13.80 -5.30 11.29
C THR A 52 -13.66 -4.03 10.46
N CYS A 53 -12.48 -3.80 9.88
CA CYS A 53 -12.08 -2.55 9.27
C CYS A 53 -11.82 -2.71 7.77
N LEU A 54 -12.46 -1.86 6.96
CA LEU A 54 -12.28 -1.81 5.52
C LEU A 54 -11.06 -0.98 5.12
N GLU A 55 -10.81 0.14 5.82
CA GLU A 55 -9.62 0.98 5.65
C GLU A 55 -9.10 1.42 7.02
N CYS A 56 -7.78 1.36 7.22
CA CYS A 56 -7.16 1.76 8.48
C CYS A 56 -5.87 2.56 8.21
N SER A 57 -5.55 3.48 9.11
CA SER A 57 -4.27 4.20 9.12
C SER A 57 -3.16 3.37 9.77
N ASN A 58 -3.53 2.53 10.72
CA ASN A 58 -2.67 1.55 11.40
C ASN A 58 -3.54 0.42 11.97
N ASN A 59 -2.91 -0.59 12.60
CA ASN A 59 -3.62 -1.75 13.15
C ASN A 59 -4.77 -1.40 14.13
N ASN A 60 -4.65 -0.28 14.86
CA ASN A 60 -5.59 0.14 15.89
C ASN A 60 -6.52 1.28 15.44
N GLU A 61 -6.24 1.94 14.33
CA GLU A 61 -6.94 3.14 13.89
C GLU A 61 -7.69 2.86 12.59
N CYS A 62 -8.95 2.51 12.73
CA CYS A 62 -9.86 2.26 11.63
C CYS A 62 -10.43 3.58 11.10
N THR A 63 -10.21 3.87 9.82
CA THR A 63 -10.78 5.03 9.14
C THR A 63 -12.13 4.71 8.49
N LEU A 64 -12.34 3.44 8.13
CA LEU A 64 -13.59 2.97 7.53
C LEU A 64 -13.92 1.56 8.02
N CYS A 65 -15.06 1.37 8.68
CA CYS A 65 -15.55 0.06 9.09
C CYS A 65 -16.17 -0.71 7.91
N ARG A 66 -16.21 -2.04 8.01
CA ARG A 66 -16.92 -2.90 7.05
C ARG A 66 -18.43 -2.91 7.27
#